data_AF-A0A7K4B1A8-F1
#
_entry.id   AF-A0A7K4B1A8-F1
#
_cell.length_a   1.000
_cell.length_b   1.000
_cell.length_c   1.000
_cell.angle_alpha   90.00
_cell.angle_beta   90.00
_cell.angle_gamma   90.00
#
_symmetry.space_group_name_H-M   'P 1'
#
loop_
_entity.id
_entity.type
_entity.pdbx_description
1 polymer ?
#
loop_
_entity_poly.entity_id
_entity_poly.type
_entity_poly.pdbx_seq_one_letter_code
_entity_poly.pdbx_strand_id
1 'polypeptide(L)'
;MRFLKGEHDLQGTQKIWVVAGDLDDAESEKLGYQYTKTQPGFSHGKTESIQEMPVIRDHNEATQIAEYLFLKYEVKRSGTLQYIDYSIEFSDRELVFLPFIRKGDAYSPLV
;
A
#
# COMPACT_ATOMS: atom_id res chain seq x y z
N MET A 1 -31.43 -10.91 -9.56
CA MET A 1 -30.36 -10.16 -8.86
C MET A 1 -30.05 -10.87 -7.57
N ARG A 2 -28.84 -11.44 -7.43
CA ARG A 2 -28.38 -12.03 -6.18
C ARG A 2 -27.61 -10.95 -5.43
N PHE A 3 -28.19 -10.40 -4.38
CA PHE A 3 -27.44 -9.61 -3.43
C PHE A 3 -26.50 -10.57 -2.69
N LEU A 4 -25.20 -10.44 -2.93
CA LEU A 4 -24.19 -11.00 -2.06
C LEU A 4 -24.28 -10.20 -0.74
N LYS A 5 -25.17 -10.63 0.17
CA LYS A 5 -25.07 -10.20 1.57
C LYS A 5 -23.73 -10.71 2.07
N GLY A 6 -22.81 -9.77 2.28
CA GLY A 6 -21.44 -10.04 2.69
C GLY A 6 -21.39 -10.90 3.95
N GLU A 7 -20.72 -12.05 3.84
CA GLU A 7 -20.09 -12.69 5.00
C GLU A 7 -18.84 -11.91 5.48
N HIS A 8 -18.49 -10.81 4.81
CA HIS A 8 -17.35 -9.97 5.13
C HIS A 8 -17.69 -8.50 4.95
N ASP A 9 -18.44 -7.95 5.90
CA ASP A 9 -18.37 -6.52 6.14
C ASP A 9 -16.91 -6.18 6.46
N LEU A 10 -16.25 -5.42 5.58
CA LEU A 10 -14.94 -4.80 5.85
C LEU A 10 -15.14 -3.61 6.80
N GLN A 11 -15.78 -3.87 7.94
CA GLN A 11 -15.79 -2.93 9.06
C GLN A 11 -14.47 -3.12 9.81
N GLY A 12 -13.58 -2.15 9.73
CA GLY A 12 -12.32 -2.18 10.47
C GLY A 12 -11.29 -1.17 9.99
N THR A 13 -10.30 -0.91 10.83
CA THR A 13 -9.16 -0.06 10.50
C THR A 13 -8.09 -0.88 9.78
N GLN A 14 -7.75 -0.51 8.55
CA GLN A 14 -6.67 -1.15 7.78
C GLN A 14 -5.55 -0.15 7.49
N LYS A 15 -4.30 -0.57 7.72
CA LYS A 15 -3.12 0.18 7.28
C LYS A 15 -2.85 -0.13 5.81
N ILE A 16 -2.80 0.92 4.98
CA ILE A 16 -2.42 0.82 3.57
C ILE A 16 -1.04 1.45 3.41
N TRP A 17 -0.13 0.72 2.77
CA TRP A 17 1.22 1.19 2.50
C TRP A 17 1.32 1.72 1.08
N VAL A 18 1.69 2.99 0.96
CA VAL A 18 1.92 3.67 -0.31
C VAL A 18 3.40 3.97 -0.44
N VAL A 19 3.98 3.61 -1.58
CA VAL A 19 5.36 3.97 -1.92
C VAL A 19 5.38 5.41 -2.38
N ALA A 20 6.07 6.27 -1.63
CA ALA A 20 6.19 7.70 -1.94
C ALA A 20 7.51 8.06 -2.66
N GLY A 21 8.44 7.11 -2.76
CA GLY A 21 9.74 7.28 -3.41
C GLY A 21 9.65 7.28 -4.94
N ASP A 22 10.69 7.81 -5.59
CA ASP A 22 10.87 7.79 -7.06
C ASP A 22 11.18 6.38 -7.58
N LEU A 23 10.13 5.57 -7.68
CA LEU A 23 10.12 4.23 -8.26
C LEU A 23 9.11 4.18 -9.40
N ASP A 24 9.29 3.23 -10.33
CA ASP A 24 8.28 3.01 -11.35
C ASP A 24 6.95 2.56 -10.73
N ASP A 25 5.85 2.84 -11.43
CA ASP A 25 4.51 2.60 -10.91
C ASP A 25 4.25 1.11 -10.64
N ALA A 26 4.83 0.20 -11.43
CA ALA A 26 4.61 -1.23 -11.28
C ALA A 26 5.34 -1.80 -10.05
N GLU A 27 6.57 -1.36 -9.81
CA GLU A 27 7.33 -1.68 -8.60
C GLU A 27 6.68 -1.06 -7.35
N SER A 28 6.28 0.20 -7.45
CA SER A 28 5.57 0.92 -6.38
C SER A 28 4.30 0.19 -5.97
N GLU A 29 3.48 -0.24 -6.93
CA GLU A 29 2.27 -1.00 -6.67
C GLU A 29 2.58 -2.37 -6.02
N LYS A 30 3.58 -3.08 -6.55
CA LYS A 30 3.97 -4.40 -6.05
C LYS A 30 4.44 -4.34 -4.60
N LEU A 31 5.30 -3.37 -4.27
CA LEU A 31 5.80 -3.15 -2.92
C LEU A 31 4.68 -2.69 -1.99
N GLY A 32 3.85 -1.72 -2.40
CA GLY A 32 2.69 -1.27 -1.63
C GLY A 32 1.73 -2.42 -1.29
N TYR A 33 1.49 -3.31 -2.24
CA TYR A 33 0.70 -4.53 -2.00
C TYR A 33 1.35 -5.48 -1.02
N GLN A 34 2.65 -5.76 -1.20
CA GLN A 34 3.38 -6.63 -0.31
C GLN A 34 3.31 -6.13 1.13
N TYR A 35 3.59 -4.84 1.36
CA TYR A 35 3.55 -4.25 2.70
C TYR A 35 2.15 -4.14 3.29
N THR A 36 1.15 -3.81 2.48
CA THR A 36 -0.26 -3.79 2.93
C THR A 36 -0.74 -5.18 3.35
N LYS A 37 -0.27 -6.24 2.67
CA LYS A 37 -0.61 -7.62 3.00
C LYS A 37 0.15 -8.16 4.22
N THR A 38 1.46 -7.89 4.33
CA THR A 38 2.29 -8.46 5.40
C THR A 38 2.27 -7.63 6.68
N GLN A 39 1.91 -6.34 6.59
CA GLN A 39 1.87 -5.38 7.70
C GLN A 39 3.09 -5.49 8.64
N PRO A 40 4.32 -5.35 8.12
CA PRO A 40 5.50 -5.46 8.96
C PRO A 40 5.53 -4.36 10.03
N GLY A 41 5.97 -4.73 11.23
CA GLY A 41 6.28 -3.77 12.27
C GLY A 41 7.63 -3.10 11.99
N PHE A 42 7.69 -1.78 12.15
CA PHE A 42 8.93 -1.02 11.99
C PHE A 42 9.34 -0.41 13.33
N SER A 43 10.63 -0.47 13.63
CA SER A 43 11.24 0.27 14.73
C SER A 43 12.02 1.45 14.19
N HIS A 44 11.92 2.59 14.86
CA HIS A 44 12.74 3.76 14.53
C HIS A 44 14.22 3.42 14.71
N GLY A 45 15.01 3.62 13.65
CA GLY A 45 16.45 3.39 13.66
C GLY A 45 17.10 4.12 12.49
N LYS A 46 18.40 4.41 12.61
CA LYS A 46 19.20 4.89 11.49
C LYS A 46 19.90 3.68 10.86
N THR A 47 19.65 3.44 9.59
CA THR A 47 20.48 2.52 8.82
C THR A 47 21.60 3.32 8.19
N GLU A 48 22.80 3.22 8.75
CA GLU A 48 23.96 3.89 8.17
C GLU A 48 24.25 3.31 6.77
N SER A 49 24.68 4.18 5.84
CA SER A 49 25.14 3.81 4.49
C SER A 49 24.09 3.39 3.44
N ILE A 50 22.80 3.65 3.65
CA ILE A 50 21.78 3.47 2.59
C ILE A 50 21.55 4.79 1.86
N GLN A 51 21.58 4.75 0.53
CA GLN A 51 21.25 5.90 -0.30
C GLN A 51 19.77 6.24 -0.14
N GLU A 52 19.49 7.49 0.26
CA GLU A 52 18.13 8.00 0.35
C GLU A 52 17.51 8.15 -1.06
N MET A 53 16.25 7.76 -1.16
CA MET A 53 15.45 7.96 -2.37
C MET A 53 14.56 9.19 -2.19
N PRO A 54 14.49 10.10 -3.17
CA PRO A 54 13.64 11.28 -3.06
C PRO A 54 12.17 10.87 -2.98
N VAL A 55 11.43 11.56 -2.11
CA VAL A 55 9.98 11.46 -2.03
C VAL A 55 9.38 12.37 -3.09
N ILE A 56 8.65 11.80 -4.05
CA ILE A 56 8.07 12.53 -5.19
C ILE A 56 6.56 12.65 -5.11
N ARG A 57 5.90 11.82 -4.29
CA ARG A 57 4.44 11.80 -4.17
C ARG A 57 3.98 12.75 -3.07
N ASP A 58 3.00 13.58 -3.38
CA ASP A 58 2.36 14.44 -2.40
C ASP A 58 1.26 13.71 -1.61
N HIS A 59 0.69 14.39 -0.61
CA HIS A 59 -0.32 13.81 0.26
C HIS A 59 -1.64 13.46 -0.45
N ASN A 60 -2.07 14.27 -1.40
CA ASN A 60 -3.32 14.05 -2.11
C ASN A 60 -3.17 12.85 -3.05
N GLU A 61 -2.03 12.78 -3.73
CA GLU A 61 -1.66 11.68 -4.59
C GLU A 61 -1.53 10.37 -3.81
N ALA A 62 -0.86 10.39 -2.66
CA ALA A 62 -0.76 9.20 -1.80
C ALA A 62 -2.13 8.70 -1.33
N THR A 63 -3.06 9.62 -1.04
CA THR A 63 -4.44 9.27 -0.64
C THR A 63 -5.17 8.58 -1.80
N GLN A 64 -5.10 9.15 -3.01
CA GLN A 64 -5.71 8.58 -4.21
C GLN A 64 -5.11 7.20 -4.55
N ILE A 65 -3.80 7.03 -4.39
CA ILE A 65 -3.13 5.75 -4.59
C ILE A 65 -3.62 4.73 -3.56
N ALA A 66 -3.77 5.13 -2.28
CA ALA A 66 -4.28 4.23 -1.24
C ALA A 66 -5.70 3.74 -1.55
N GLU A 67 -6.60 4.62 -1.98
CA GLU A 67 -7.96 4.26 -2.42
C GLU A 67 -7.92 3.30 -3.61
N TYR A 68 -7.11 3.61 -4.62
CA TYR A 68 -6.93 2.75 -5.79
C TYR A 68 -6.43 1.35 -5.41
N LEU A 69 -5.41 1.27 -4.55
CA LEU A 69 -4.86 0.00 -4.07
C LEU A 69 -5.92 -0.81 -3.32
N PHE A 70 -6.69 -0.17 -2.43
CA PHE A 70 -7.79 -0.81 -1.71
C PHE A 70 -8.79 -1.45 -2.68
N LEU A 71 -9.29 -0.67 -3.65
CA LEU A 71 -10.24 -1.17 -4.65
C LEU A 71 -9.67 -2.32 -5.47
N LYS A 72 -8.41 -2.18 -5.92
CA LYS A 72 -7.73 -3.21 -6.70
C LYS A 72 -7.57 -4.51 -5.91
N TYR A 73 -7.33 -4.43 -4.60
CA TYR A 73 -7.26 -5.62 -3.74
C TYR A 73 -8.63 -6.28 -3.58
N GLU A 74 -9.69 -5.49 -3.43
CA GLU A 74 -11.06 -6.01 -3.39
C GLU A 74 -11.46 -6.70 -4.70
N VAL A 75 -11.14 -6.10 -5.84
CA VAL A 75 -11.35 -6.71 -7.16
C VAL A 75 -10.58 -8.03 -7.28
N LYS A 76 -9.28 -8.05 -6.96
CA LYS A 76 -8.45 -9.26 -7.03
C LYS A 76 -8.95 -10.36 -6.10
N ARG A 77 -9.46 -10.02 -4.91
CA ARG A 77 -9.98 -10.96 -3.92
C ARG A 77 -11.33 -11.54 -4.34
N SER A 78 -12.25 -10.69 -4.82
CA SER A 78 -13.61 -11.11 -5.16
C SER A 78 -13.65 -11.94 -6.46
N GLY A 79 -12.73 -11.70 -7.41
CA GLY A 79 -12.62 -12.43 -8.69
C GLY A 79 -13.81 -12.24 -9.65
N THR A 80 -14.96 -11.77 -9.15
CA THR A 80 -16.23 -11.55 -9.86
C THR A 80 -16.94 -10.31 -9.28
N LEU A 81 -16.18 -9.24 -9.05
CA LEU A 81 -16.72 -8.00 -8.51
C LEU A 81 -17.64 -7.33 -9.55
N GLN A 82 -18.96 -7.43 -9.36
CA GLN A 82 -19.94 -6.81 -10.25
C GLN A 82 -20.34 -5.39 -9.80
N TYR A 83 -20.25 -5.11 -8.49
CA TYR A 83 -20.57 -3.82 -7.88
C TYR A 83 -19.90 -3.71 -6.51
N ILE A 84 -19.38 -2.53 -6.16
CA ILE A 84 -18.81 -2.22 -4.85
C ILE A 84 -19.34 -0.86 -4.40
N ASP A 85 -19.92 -0.82 -3.21
CA ASP A 85 -20.25 0.40 -2.48
C ASP A 85 -19.29 0.48 -1.29
N TYR A 86 -18.58 1.60 -1.15
CA TYR A 86 -17.52 1.75 -0.15
C TYR A 86 -17.40 3.20 0.32
N SER A 87 -17.02 3.36 1.58
CA SER A 87 -16.62 4.63 2.18
C SER A 87 -15.28 4.40 2.88
N ILE A 88 -14.29 5.26 2.61
CA ILE A 88 -12.97 5.20 3.25
C ILE A 88 -12.78 6.50 4.03
N GLU A 89 -12.51 6.36 5.33
CA GLU A 89 -12.08 7.46 6.18
C GLU A 89 -10.61 7.26 6.55
N PHE A 90 -9.77 8.25 6.23
CA PHE A 90 -8.35 8.24 6.58
C PHE A 90 -8.17 8.82 7.98
N SER A 91 -8.02 7.96 8.99
CA SER A 91 -7.91 8.37 10.40
C SER A 91 -6.54 8.88 10.81
N ASP A 92 -5.46 8.30 10.25
CA ASP A 92 -4.08 8.62 10.61
C ASP A 92 -3.15 8.42 9.40
N ARG A 93 -2.01 9.11 9.39
CA ARG A 93 -1.02 9.11 8.30
C ARG A 93 0.39 9.22 8.86
N GLU A 94 1.25 8.29 8.47
CA GLU A 94 2.65 8.26 8.86
C GLU A 94 3.54 8.07 7.63
N LEU A 95 4.56 8.91 7.47
CA LEU A 95 5.59 8.74 6.44
C LEU A 95 6.76 7.98 7.06
N VAL A 96 7.01 6.77 6.57
CA VAL A 96 8.09 5.91 7.05
C VAL A 96 9.13 5.72 5.96
N PHE A 97 10.38 6.06 6.27
CA PHE A 97 11.52 5.75 5.40
C PHE A 97 11.95 4.30 5.64
N LEU A 98 11.74 3.47 4.63
CA LEU A 98 12.12 2.06 4.69
C LEU A 98 13.43 1.82 3.95
N PRO A 99 14.40 1.12 4.55
CA PRO A 99 15.58 0.69 3.83
C PRO A 99 15.22 -0.40 2.82
N PHE A 100 15.63 -0.19 1.57
CA PHE A 100 15.48 -1.18 0.49
C PHE A 100 16.86 -1.61 0.00
N ILE A 101 17.01 -2.90 -0.31
CA ILE A 101 18.16 -3.39 -1.07
C ILE A 101 17.76 -3.43 -2.53
N ARG A 102 18.51 -2.72 -3.39
CA ARG A 102 18.45 -2.90 -4.83
C ARG A 102 19.21 -4.18 -5.20
N LYS A 103 18.52 -5.19 -5.72
CA LYS A 103 19.11 -6.42 -6.29
C LYS A 103 18.89 -6.41 -7.80
N GLY A 104 19.89 -5.92 -8.54
CA GLY A 104 19.75 -5.70 -9.99
C GLY A 104 18.81 -4.53 -10.26
N ASP A 105 17.73 -4.77 -11.02
CA ASP A 105 16.69 -3.77 -11.30
C ASP A 105 15.48 -3.86 -10.38
N ALA A 106 15.50 -4.79 -9.40
CA ALA A 106 14.41 -4.95 -8.46
C ALA A 106 14.76 -4.41 -7.08
N TYR A 107 13.82 -3.71 -6.44
CA TYR A 107 13.91 -3.35 -5.03
C TYR A 107 13.28 -4.42 -4.16
N SER A 108 13.98 -4.80 -3.09
CA SER A 108 13.47 -5.71 -2.06
C SER A 108 13.58 -5.05 -0.69
N PRO A 109 12.60 -5.27 0.21
CA PRO A 109 12.72 -4.83 1.60
C PRO A 109 14.01 -5.36 2.23
N LEU A 110 14.68 -4.53 3.02
CA LEU A 110 15.64 -4.98 4.01
C LEU A 110 14.85 -5.57 5.18
N VAL A 111 14.52 -6.88 5.11
CA VAL A 111 13.89 -7.63 6.20
C VAL A 111 14.98 -8.27 7.06
#